data_AF-A0AAW7V428-F1
#
_entry.id   AF-A0AAW7V428-F1
#
_cell.length_a   1.000
_cell.length_b   1.000
_cell.length_c   1.000
_cell.angle_alpha   90.00
_cell.angle_beta   90.00
_cell.angle_gamma   90.00
#
_symmetry.space_group_name_H-M   'P 1'
#
loop_
_entity.id
_entity.type
_entity.pdbx_description
1 polymer ?
#
loop_
_entity_poly.entity_id
_entity_poly.type
_entity_poly.pdbx_seq_one_letter_code
_entity_poly.pdbx_strand_id
1 'polypeptide(L)'
;MQCKNNPGCTHLQNRGPIPPGVWSWNVNGPGATNRKPNGIRLVPSANTETYNRDGFLTHSCLNAFGPSLGPRFCSEGCITGSSNDMQKLNELIFSEPDSTLTVTD
;
A
#
# COMPACT_ATOMS: atom_id res chain seq x y z
N MET A 1 18.34 -4.24 -9.84
CA MET A 1 17.12 -4.99 -10.20
C MET A 1 15.92 -4.10 -9.95
N GLN A 2 15.05 -3.89 -10.95
CA GLN A 2 13.83 -3.09 -10.81
C GLN A 2 12.71 -3.97 -10.25
N CYS A 3 12.41 -3.82 -8.95
CA CYS A 3 11.39 -4.62 -8.27
C CYS A 3 10.03 -3.93 -8.13
N LYS A 4 9.92 -2.64 -8.49
CA LYS A 4 8.62 -1.96 -8.46
C LYS A 4 7.67 -2.68 -9.41
N ASN A 5 6.51 -3.08 -8.90
CA ASN A 5 5.46 -3.80 -9.62
C ASN A 5 5.92 -5.12 -10.27
N ASN A 6 7.03 -5.71 -9.83
CA ASN A 6 7.52 -6.98 -10.32
C ASN A 6 7.05 -8.12 -9.39
N PRO A 7 6.12 -8.99 -9.81
CA PRO A 7 5.62 -10.09 -8.97
C PRO A 7 6.73 -11.06 -8.52
N GLY A 8 7.79 -11.20 -9.31
CA GLY A 8 8.96 -12.01 -8.95
C GLY A 8 9.72 -11.47 -7.73
N CYS A 9 9.47 -10.23 -7.31
CA CYS A 9 10.08 -9.61 -6.13
C CYS A 9 9.16 -9.61 -4.89
N THR A 10 7.95 -10.18 -4.94
CA THR A 10 6.96 -10.08 -3.84
C THR A 10 7.47 -10.64 -2.51
N HIS A 11 8.30 -11.69 -2.56
CA HIS A 11 8.88 -12.34 -1.39
C HIS A 11 10.12 -11.62 -0.82
N LEU A 12 10.60 -10.56 -1.50
CA LEU A 12 11.80 -9.84 -1.08
C LEU A 12 11.46 -8.81 0.01
N GLN A 13 12.23 -8.84 1.08
CA GLN A 13 12.10 -7.87 2.16
C GLN A 13 12.39 -6.44 1.68
N ASN A 14 11.56 -5.48 2.11
CA ASN A 14 11.65 -4.05 1.76
C ASN A 14 11.73 -3.75 0.24
N ARG A 15 11.19 -4.63 -0.61
CA ARG A 15 11.17 -4.49 -2.07
C ARG A 15 9.91 -5.15 -2.64
N GLY A 16 9.60 -4.85 -3.89
CA GLY A 16 8.52 -5.54 -4.61
C GLY A 16 7.16 -4.85 -4.51
N PRO A 17 6.14 -5.39 -5.20
CA PRO A 17 4.75 -5.00 -4.98
C PRO A 17 4.25 -5.46 -3.61
N ILE A 18 3.07 -4.98 -3.20
CA ILE A 18 2.32 -5.59 -2.12
C ILE A 18 1.97 -7.05 -2.49
N PRO A 19 2.01 -8.01 -1.54
CA PRO A 19 1.60 -9.37 -1.82
C PRO A 19 0.12 -9.48 -2.24
N PRO A 20 -0.20 -10.36 -3.22
CA PRO A 20 -1.58 -10.70 -3.55
C PRO A 20 -2.34 -11.23 -2.33
N GLY A 21 -3.64 -10.95 -2.29
CA GLY A 21 -4.52 -11.36 -1.19
C GLY A 21 -5.52 -10.29 -0.80
N VAL A 22 -6.21 -10.54 0.31
CA VAL A 22 -7.22 -9.62 0.85
C VAL A 22 -6.61 -8.76 1.95
N TRP A 23 -6.92 -7.48 1.91
CA TRP A 23 -6.42 -6.46 2.81
C TRP A 23 -7.58 -5.58 3.28
N SER A 24 -7.51 -5.11 4.52
CA SER A 24 -8.44 -4.14 5.09
C SER A 24 -7.72 -2.83 5.42
N TRP A 25 -8.44 -1.71 5.32
CA TRP A 25 -7.92 -0.43 5.75
C TRP A 25 -8.06 -0.29 7.26
N ASN A 26 -6.93 -0.10 7.94
CA ASN A 26 -6.88 0.20 9.36
C ASN A 26 -7.10 1.70 9.59
N VAL A 27 -8.37 2.10 9.54
CA VAL A 27 -8.81 3.49 9.65
C VAL A 27 -8.65 4.01 11.08
N ASN A 28 -9.08 3.24 12.09
CA ASN A 28 -9.16 3.67 13.49
C ASN A 28 -8.46 2.74 14.49
N GLY A 29 -7.84 1.65 14.02
CA GLY A 29 -7.22 0.66 14.90
C GLY A 29 -5.77 1.01 15.29
N PRO A 30 -5.14 0.16 16.12
CA PRO A 30 -3.75 0.34 16.52
C PRO A 30 -2.82 0.43 15.32
N GLY A 31 -1.94 1.44 15.29
CA GLY A 31 -1.01 1.65 14.18
C GLY A 31 -1.63 2.29 12.92
N ALA A 32 -2.86 2.82 12.99
CA ALA A 32 -3.46 3.61 11.91
C ALA A 32 -2.66 4.91 11.64
N THR A 33 -2.12 5.52 12.69
CA THR A 33 -1.25 6.70 12.59
C THR A 33 -0.04 6.41 11.72
N ASN A 34 0.16 7.22 10.69
CA ASN A 34 1.31 7.15 9.81
C ASN A 34 1.74 8.57 9.39
N ARG A 35 2.98 8.71 8.90
CA ARG A 35 3.56 10.00 8.52
C ARG A 35 3.44 10.31 7.03
N LYS A 36 2.80 9.44 6.24
CA LYS A 36 2.70 9.61 4.80
C LYS A 36 1.47 10.46 4.47
N PRO A 37 1.58 11.42 3.54
CA PRO A 37 0.42 12.21 3.13
C PRO A 37 -0.71 11.31 2.62
N ASN A 38 -1.93 11.57 3.09
CA ASN A 38 -3.13 10.79 2.78
C ASN A 38 -2.99 9.29 3.08
N GLY A 39 -2.10 8.92 4.01
CA GLY A 39 -1.77 7.53 4.28
C GLY A 39 -2.83 6.81 5.10
N ILE A 40 -3.19 5.58 4.73
CA ILE A 40 -3.95 4.64 5.55
C ILE A 40 -3.23 3.29 5.59
N ARG A 41 -3.07 2.73 6.79
CA ARG A 41 -2.39 1.44 7.01
C ARG A 41 -3.27 0.31 6.48
N LEU A 42 -2.67 -0.64 5.79
CA LEU A 42 -3.31 -1.88 5.37
C LEU A 42 -2.99 -3.00 6.37
N VAL A 43 -3.99 -3.83 6.63
CA VAL A 43 -3.89 -5.02 7.47
C VAL A 43 -4.21 -6.25 6.61
N PRO A 44 -3.34 -7.25 6.56
CA PRO A 44 -3.60 -8.47 5.81
C PRO A 44 -4.73 -9.28 6.47
N SER A 45 -5.55 -9.93 5.65
CA SER A 45 -6.40 -11.02 6.13
C SER A 45 -5.54 -12.21 6.60
N ALA A 46 -6.12 -13.10 7.41
CA ALA A 46 -5.40 -14.26 7.96
C ALA A 46 -4.79 -15.18 6.87
N ASN A 47 -5.36 -15.20 5.67
CA ASN A 47 -4.91 -16.05 4.55
C ASN A 47 -3.98 -15.32 3.58
N THR A 48 -3.63 -14.05 3.85
CA THR A 48 -2.74 -13.27 3.00
C THR A 48 -1.28 -13.49 3.42
N GLU A 49 -0.52 -14.22 2.62
CA GLU A 49 0.92 -14.44 2.85
C GLU A 49 1.70 -13.14 2.62
N THR A 50 2.25 -12.56 3.69
CA THR A 50 2.96 -11.29 3.61
C THR A 50 4.47 -11.45 3.42
N TYR A 51 5.00 -12.66 3.47
CA TYR A 51 6.43 -12.97 3.42
C TYR A 51 7.22 -12.27 4.54
N ASN A 52 6.63 -12.19 5.74
CA ASN A 52 7.14 -11.42 6.88
C ASN A 52 7.34 -9.92 6.57
N ARG A 53 6.58 -9.37 5.63
CA ARG A 53 6.54 -7.92 5.36
C ARG A 53 5.32 -7.33 6.02
N ASP A 54 5.45 -6.10 6.47
CA ASP A 54 4.37 -5.32 7.05
C ASP A 54 4.50 -3.85 6.59
N GLY A 55 3.85 -2.92 7.27
CA GLY A 55 4.05 -1.49 6.98
C GLY A 55 3.31 -0.98 5.75
N PHE A 56 2.54 -1.83 5.06
CA PHE A 56 1.85 -1.46 3.82
C PHE A 56 0.81 -0.36 4.04
N LEU A 57 0.80 0.60 3.12
CA LEU A 57 -0.08 1.77 3.15
C LEU A 57 -0.71 1.98 1.78
N THR A 58 -1.91 2.55 1.72
CA THR A 58 -2.29 3.45 0.63
C THR A 58 -1.77 4.84 0.98
N HIS A 59 -1.10 5.55 0.09
CA HIS A 59 -0.70 6.95 0.35
C HIS A 59 -0.40 7.74 -0.93
N SER A 60 -0.36 9.07 -0.82
CA SER A 60 0.05 9.92 -1.92
C SER A 60 1.56 10.18 -1.94
N CYS A 61 2.11 10.48 -3.12
CA CYS A 61 3.47 10.97 -3.29
C CYS A 61 3.64 11.73 -4.61
N LEU A 62 4.74 12.47 -4.77
CA LEU A 62 5.01 13.30 -5.95
C LEU A 62 5.11 12.50 -7.26
N ASN A 63 5.68 11.29 -7.22
CA ASN A 63 5.95 10.45 -8.40
C ASN A 63 5.30 9.06 -8.26
N ALA A 64 4.02 9.00 -7.90
CA ALA A 64 3.31 7.75 -7.57
C ALA A 64 3.44 6.67 -8.63
N PHE A 65 3.26 7.04 -9.90
CA PHE A 65 3.30 6.13 -11.03
C PHE A 65 4.69 6.02 -11.68
N GLY A 66 5.66 6.81 -11.22
CA GLY A 66 7.01 6.85 -11.81
C GLY A 66 7.83 5.58 -11.51
N PRO A 67 8.90 5.31 -12.25
CA PRO A 67 9.62 4.04 -12.21
C PRO A 67 10.44 3.75 -10.92
N SER A 68 10.32 4.57 -9.87
CA SER A 68 11.13 4.46 -8.64
C SER A 68 12.63 4.27 -8.98
N LEU A 69 13.26 5.28 -9.60
CA LEU A 69 14.65 5.23 -10.09
C LEU A 69 15.66 6.10 -9.34
N GLY A 70 15.26 6.82 -8.29
CA GLY A 70 16.17 7.69 -7.52
C GLY A 70 15.79 7.82 -6.04
N PRO A 71 16.66 8.46 -5.23
CA PRO A 71 16.39 8.70 -3.81
C PRO A 71 15.06 9.43 -3.65
N ARG A 72 14.27 9.01 -2.65
CA ARG A 72 12.82 9.29 -2.50
C ARG A 72 11.94 8.44 -3.42
N PHE A 73 12.24 7.14 -3.52
CA PHE A 73 11.29 6.15 -4.03
C PHE A 73 9.95 6.30 -3.30
N CYS A 74 8.86 6.33 -4.07
CA CYS A 74 7.54 6.52 -3.49
C CYS A 74 7.09 5.33 -2.66
N SER A 75 7.43 4.12 -3.11
CA SER A 75 6.98 2.87 -2.50
C SER A 75 7.93 1.72 -2.82
N GLU A 76 8.05 0.81 -1.85
CA GLU A 76 8.70 -0.50 -1.94
C GLU A 76 7.71 -1.63 -1.64
N GLY A 77 6.41 -1.34 -1.80
CA GLY A 77 5.32 -2.26 -1.49
C GLY A 77 3.97 -1.57 -1.30
N CYS A 78 3.95 -0.34 -0.77
CA CYS A 78 2.74 0.47 -0.64
C CYS A 78 2.02 0.73 -1.99
N ILE A 79 0.71 0.96 -1.91
CA ILE A 79 -0.10 1.41 -3.02
C ILE A 79 -0.05 2.93 -3.06
N THR A 80 0.42 3.50 -4.16
CA THR A 80 0.65 4.95 -4.28
C THR A 80 -0.18 5.57 -5.39
N GLY A 81 -0.69 6.77 -5.13
CA GLY A 81 -1.46 7.56 -6.10
C GLY A 81 -1.13 9.05 -6.00
N SER A 82 -1.77 9.86 -6.85
CA SER A 82 -1.73 11.31 -6.69
C SER A 82 -2.43 11.72 -5.39
N SER A 83 -2.18 12.94 -4.91
CA SER A 83 -2.87 13.45 -3.72
C SER A 83 -4.39 13.47 -3.88
N ASN A 84 -4.89 13.88 -5.05
CA ASN A 84 -6.33 13.94 -5.31
C ASN A 84 -6.96 12.55 -5.35
N ASP A 85 -6.30 11.56 -5.97
CA ASP A 85 -6.84 10.20 -6.04
C ASP A 85 -6.88 9.54 -4.66
N MET A 86 -5.84 9.74 -3.87
CA MET A 86 -5.77 9.18 -2.51
C MET A 86 -6.74 9.88 -1.54
N GLN A 87 -7.00 11.18 -1.72
CA GLN A 87 -8.07 11.86 -0.96
C GLN A 87 -9.44 11.27 -1.28
N LYS A 88 -9.77 11.12 -2.57
CA LYS A 88 -11.03 10.49 -2.99
C LYS A 88 -11.16 9.05 -2.50
N LEU A 89 -10.08 8.27 -2.55
CA LEU A 89 -10.07 6.92 -1.99
C LEU A 89 -10.38 6.98 -0.49
N ASN A 90 -9.72 7.86 0.26
CA ASN A 90 -9.95 7.98 1.70
C ASN A 90 -11.39 8.41 2.02
N GLU A 91 -12.00 9.31 1.24
CA GLU A 91 -13.43 9.66 1.38
C GLU A 91 -14.34 8.43 1.23
N LEU A 92 -14.07 7.58 0.22
CA LEU A 92 -14.81 6.33 0.03
C LEU A 92 -14.61 5.36 1.20
N ILE A 93 -13.36 5.15 1.62
CA ILE A 93 -13.05 4.22 2.73
C ILE A 93 -13.62 4.72 4.06
N PHE A 94 -13.64 6.03 4.32
CA PHE A 94 -14.26 6.56 5.53
C PHE A 94 -15.79 6.48 5.51
N SER A 95 -16.39 6.48 4.32
CA SER A 95 -17.84 6.27 4.15
C SER A 95 -18.22 4.79 4.28
N GLU A 96 -17.33 3.88 3.86
CA GLU A 96 -17.52 2.43 3.85
C GLU A 96 -16.35 1.71 4.57
N PRO A 97 -16.22 1.85 5.89
CA PRO A 97 -15.02 1.44 6.65
C PRO A 97 -14.75 -0.08 6.65
N ASP A 98 -15.76 -0.89 6.36
CA ASP A 98 -15.66 -2.36 6.28
C ASP A 98 -15.29 -2.87 4.87
N SER A 99 -15.05 -1.95 3.93
CA SER A 99 -14.56 -2.30 2.59
C SER A 99 -13.22 -3.02 2.65
N THR A 100 -13.02 -3.91 1.67
CA THR A 100 -11.76 -4.65 1.53
C THR A 100 -11.09 -4.37 0.19
N LEU A 101 -9.77 -4.44 0.18
CA LEU A 101 -8.93 -4.40 -1.00
C LEU A 101 -8.55 -5.84 -1.35
N THR A 102 -8.84 -6.26 -2.58
CA THR A 102 -8.30 -7.50 -3.13
C THR A 102 -7.19 -7.18 -4.11
N VAL A 103 -5.99 -7.70 -3.86
CA VAL A 103 -4.85 -7.60 -4.77
C VAL A 103 -4.72 -8.93 -5.50
N THR A 104 -4.69 -8.88 -6.82
CA THR A 104 -4.52 -10.02 -7.72
C THR A 104 -3.32 -9.80 -8.64
N ASP A 105 -2.81 -10.90 -9.22
CA ASP A 105 -1.76 -10.88 -10.24
C ASP A 105 -2.24 -10.35 -11.61
#